data_AF-A0A6J4FCV2-F1
#
_entry.id   AF-A0A6J4FCV2-F1
#
_cell.length_a   1.000
_cell.length_b   1.000
_cell.length_c   1.000
_cell.angle_alpha   90.00
_cell.angle_beta   90.00
_cell.angle_gamma   90.00
#
_symmetry.space_group_name_H-M   'P 1'
#
loop_
_entity.id
_entity.type
_entity.pdbx_description
1 polymer ?
#
loop_
_entity_poly.entity_id
_entity_poly.type
_entity_poly.pdbx_seq_one_letter_code
_entity_poly.pdbx_strand_id
1 'polypeptide(L)'
;MDWKKWLVRGSLGFLGVIVVLAMFTNSQADKKRPQVNFTVDVKTDAVPAESIKAAITAFAESCQPLTTKHWENVKSATAVVAPVPDFAKYLLAKGWTYMIEVEIALADRTDIPVTEEYGVPDGHHLFYTLGGGPNPGFFAAKDVSQALCGMPVNQKGVKAFRDLPALSVLP
;
A
#
# COMPACT_ATOMS: atom_id res chain seq x y z
N MET A 1 -37.93 -28.44 -29.22
CA MET A 1 -37.48 -27.70 -28.02
C MET A 1 -35.97 -27.76 -28.02
N ASP A 2 -35.32 -26.62 -28.31
CA ASP A 2 -33.92 -26.55 -28.72
C ASP A 2 -33.13 -25.78 -27.65
N TRP A 3 -32.15 -26.45 -27.02
CA TRP A 3 -31.54 -26.02 -25.75
C TRP A 3 -30.17 -25.34 -25.92
N LYS A 4 -29.79 -24.95 -27.14
CA LYS A 4 -28.41 -24.55 -27.48
C LYS A 4 -28.12 -23.05 -27.56
N LYS A 5 -28.77 -22.20 -26.77
CA LYS A 5 -28.51 -20.75 -26.82
C LYS A 5 -28.48 -20.08 -25.45
N TRP A 6 -27.44 -20.29 -24.65
CA TRP A 6 -27.12 -19.32 -23.58
C TRP A 6 -25.59 -19.15 -23.38
N LEU A 7 -25.15 -17.98 -23.84
CA LEU A 7 -24.04 -17.15 -23.35
C LEU A 7 -22.61 -17.72 -23.34
N VAL A 8 -21.93 -17.45 -24.46
CA VAL A 8 -20.52 -17.05 -24.44
C VAL A 8 -20.41 -15.74 -23.65
N ARG A 9 -20.03 -15.81 -22.38
CA ARG A 9 -19.56 -14.64 -21.63
C ARG A 9 -18.17 -14.32 -22.15
N GLY A 10 -18.09 -13.27 -22.98
CA GLY A 10 -16.84 -12.69 -23.42
C GLY A 10 -16.02 -12.26 -22.22
N SER A 11 -14.87 -12.89 -22.04
CA SER A 11 -13.80 -12.42 -21.18
C SER A 11 -13.27 -11.13 -21.78
N LEU A 12 -13.84 -9.97 -21.39
CA LEU A 12 -13.16 -8.70 -21.60
C LEU A 12 -11.87 -8.78 -20.78
N GLY A 13 -10.75 -8.99 -21.47
CA GLY A 13 -9.43 -8.88 -20.89
C GLY A 13 -9.26 -7.46 -20.38
N PHE A 14 -9.28 -7.30 -19.06
CA PHE A 14 -8.83 -6.08 -18.41
C PHE A 14 -7.35 -5.90 -18.77
N LEU A 15 -7.07 -5.00 -19.71
CA LEU A 15 -5.74 -4.44 -19.92
C LEU A 15 -5.42 -3.60 -18.68
N GLY A 16 -4.70 -4.19 -17.72
CA GLY A 16 -4.18 -3.47 -16.58
C GLY A 16 -3.28 -2.34 -17.06
N VAL A 17 -3.57 -1.11 -16.63
CA VAL A 17 -2.74 0.06 -16.93
C VAL A 17 -1.67 0.12 -15.83
N ILE A 18 -0.40 -0.08 -16.21
CA ILE A 18 0.73 0.12 -15.32
C ILE A 18 1.09 1.61 -15.34
N VAL A 19 0.91 2.29 -14.21
CA VAL A 19 1.34 3.67 -14.03
C VAL A 19 2.59 3.68 -13.15
N VAL A 20 3.69 4.21 -13.67
CA VAL A 20 4.92 4.42 -12.89
C VAL A 20 4.85 5.82 -12.28
N LEU A 21 4.73 5.89 -10.96
CA LEU A 21 4.67 7.14 -10.21
C LEU A 21 6.03 7.43 -9.57
N ALA A 22 6.74 8.42 -10.12
CA ALA A 22 7.94 8.95 -9.50
C ALA A 22 7.55 9.74 -8.23
N MET A 23 8.12 9.36 -7.07
CA MET A 23 7.90 10.06 -5.81
C MET A 23 9.20 10.55 -5.20
N PHE A 24 9.17 11.85 -4.86
CA PHE A 24 10.06 12.67 -4.04
C PHE A 24 11.56 12.32 -3.99
N THR A 25 12.33 13.09 -4.76
CA THR A 25 13.73 13.38 -4.43
C THR A 25 13.75 14.45 -3.35
N ASN A 26 14.03 14.05 -2.10
CA ASN A 26 14.41 15.02 -1.07
C ASN A 26 15.78 15.59 -1.46
N SER A 27 15.80 16.86 -1.87
CA SER A 27 16.99 17.56 -2.35
C SER A 27 17.90 17.91 -1.17
N GLN A 28 18.68 16.94 -0.72
CA GLN A 28 19.89 17.14 0.07
C GLN A 28 21.01 16.43 -0.68
N ALA A 29 21.97 17.22 -1.16
CA ALA A 29 23.16 16.76 -1.83
C ALA A 29 23.96 15.85 -0.90
N ASP A 30 24.02 14.55 -1.19
CA ASP A 30 25.23 13.72 -1.13
C ASP A 30 24.88 12.22 -1.20
N LYS A 31 25.54 11.54 -2.15
CA LYS A 31 25.43 10.12 -2.56
C LYS A 31 24.12 9.74 -3.26
N LYS A 32 24.26 9.13 -4.45
CA LYS A 32 23.20 8.50 -5.25
C LYS A 32 22.39 7.51 -4.40
N ARG A 33 21.36 7.96 -3.69
CA ARG A 33 20.37 7.06 -3.11
C ARG A 33 19.65 6.37 -4.27
N PRO A 34 19.47 5.03 -4.23
CA PRO A 34 18.63 4.37 -5.20
C PRO A 34 17.22 4.99 -5.13
N GLN A 35 16.73 5.51 -6.25
CA GLN A 35 15.37 6.02 -6.32
C GLN A 35 14.42 4.84 -6.44
N VAL A 36 13.77 4.48 -5.34
CA VAL A 36 12.66 3.52 -5.36
C VAL A 36 11.41 4.28 -5.76
N ASN A 37 10.88 3.96 -6.93
CA ASN A 37 9.59 4.45 -7.39
C ASN A 37 8.49 3.43 -7.08
N PHE A 38 7.28 3.93 -6.84
CA PHE A 38 6.11 3.06 -6.75
C PHE A 38 5.70 2.59 -8.14
N THR A 39 5.58 1.27 -8.30
CA THR A 39 4.89 0.68 -9.45
C THR A 39 3.42 0.51 -9.09
N VAL A 40 2.53 1.17 -9.82
CA VAL A 40 1.10 1.15 -9.52
C VAL A 40 0.34 0.32 -10.56
N ASP A 41 -0.35 -0.71 -10.09
CA ASP A 41 -1.28 -1.53 -10.86
C ASP A 41 -2.72 -1.10 -10.54
N VAL A 42 -3.43 -0.62 -11.55
CA VAL A 42 -4.78 -0.06 -11.39
C VAL A 42 -5.80 -1.03 -11.98
N LYS A 43 -6.62 -1.65 -11.12
CA LYS A 43 -7.64 -2.64 -11.52
C LYS A 43 -9.03 -2.02 -11.73
N THR A 44 -9.14 -0.70 -11.68
CA THR A 44 -10.41 0.05 -11.82
C THR A 44 -10.16 1.47 -12.32
N ASP A 45 -11.03 1.98 -13.16
CA ASP A 45 -11.05 3.36 -13.66
C ASP A 45 -11.77 4.34 -12.72
N ALA A 46 -12.41 3.84 -11.65
CA ALA A 46 -13.22 4.65 -10.74
C ALA A 46 -12.39 5.55 -9.80
N VAL A 47 -11.10 5.26 -9.63
CA VAL A 47 -10.20 6.06 -8.79
C VAL A 47 -9.27 6.88 -9.70
N PRO A 48 -9.38 8.22 -9.70
CA PRO A 48 -8.50 9.06 -10.51
C PRO A 48 -7.03 8.88 -10.16
N ALA A 49 -6.15 8.86 -11.18
CA ALA A 49 -4.71 8.70 -10.98
C ALA A 49 -4.09 9.75 -10.03
N GLU A 50 -4.60 10.99 -10.06
CA GLU A 50 -4.16 12.06 -9.15
C GLU A 50 -4.52 11.76 -7.69
N SER A 51 -5.68 11.15 -7.42
CA SER A 51 -6.05 10.71 -6.07
C SER A 51 -5.15 9.57 -5.58
N ILE A 52 -4.80 8.63 -6.47
CA ILE A 52 -3.87 7.53 -6.15
C ILE A 52 -2.50 8.09 -5.78
N LYS A 53 -1.99 9.03 -6.59
CA LYS A 53 -0.73 9.75 -6.34
C LYS A 53 -0.76 10.50 -5.00
N ALA A 54 -1.83 11.25 -4.73
CA ALA A 54 -1.97 12.00 -3.48
C ALA A 54 -2.00 11.05 -2.28
N ALA A 55 -2.72 9.93 -2.38
CA ALA A 55 -2.82 8.93 -1.33
C ALA A 55 -1.47 8.25 -1.01
N ILE A 56 -0.73 7.81 -2.04
CA ILE A 56 0.60 7.20 -1.85
C ILE A 56 1.59 8.22 -1.27
N THR A 57 1.50 9.49 -1.67
CA THR A 57 2.33 10.58 -1.13
C THR A 57 2.06 10.76 0.37
N ALA A 58 0.78 10.93 0.74
CA ALA A 58 0.38 11.11 2.12
C ALA A 58 0.77 9.91 3.00
N PHE A 59 0.62 8.69 2.46
CA PHE A 59 1.09 7.49 3.14
C PHE A 59 2.60 7.52 3.37
N ALA A 60 3.40 7.80 2.33
CA ALA A 60 4.85 7.85 2.43
C ALA A 60 5.31 8.89 3.47
N GLU A 61 4.71 10.08 3.49
CA GLU A 61 5.01 11.12 4.48
C GLU A 61 4.66 10.67 5.91
N SER A 62 3.59 9.90 6.07
CA SER A 62 3.11 9.41 7.37
C SER A 62 3.86 8.17 7.90
N CYS A 63 4.44 7.35 7.02
CA CYS A 63 5.07 6.08 7.39
C CYS A 63 6.54 6.28 7.81
N GLN A 64 6.74 6.94 8.94
CA GLN A 64 8.04 7.12 9.57
C GLN A 64 8.24 6.10 10.71
N PRO A 65 9.45 5.55 10.91
CA PRO A 65 10.71 5.99 10.32
C PRO A 65 11.03 5.46 8.92
N LEU A 66 10.29 4.49 8.37
CA LEU A 66 10.61 3.79 7.10
C LEU A 66 11.04 4.76 5.99
N THR A 67 10.20 5.74 5.66
CA THR A 67 10.45 6.65 4.51
C THR A 67 11.52 7.70 4.76
N THR A 68 11.82 7.99 6.03
CA THR A 68 12.82 9.00 6.39
C THR A 68 14.21 8.45 6.70
N LYS A 69 14.28 7.25 7.29
CA LYS A 69 15.52 6.68 7.84
C LYS A 69 15.96 5.37 7.22
N HIS A 70 15.04 4.64 6.58
CA HIS A 70 15.30 3.28 6.13
C HIS A 70 14.89 3.07 4.67
N TRP A 71 14.65 4.15 3.92
CA TRP A 71 14.17 4.06 2.54
C TRP A 71 15.24 3.46 1.62
N GLU A 72 16.51 3.65 1.94
CA GLU A 72 17.65 3.01 1.29
C GLU A 72 17.64 1.48 1.38
N ASN A 73 16.92 0.91 2.35
CA ASN A 73 16.73 -0.53 2.51
C ASN A 73 15.55 -1.06 1.71
N VAL A 74 14.81 -0.20 1.00
CA VAL A 74 13.70 -0.62 0.17
C VAL A 74 14.23 -1.07 -1.19
N LYS A 75 13.86 -2.28 -1.59
CA LYS A 75 14.18 -2.87 -2.90
C LYS A 75 13.14 -2.48 -3.96
N SER A 76 11.86 -2.51 -3.58
CA SER A 76 10.75 -2.14 -4.46
C SER A 76 9.53 -1.72 -3.64
N ALA A 77 8.70 -0.87 -4.23
CA ALA A 77 7.39 -0.54 -3.71
C ALA A 77 6.34 -0.71 -4.82
N THR A 78 5.27 -1.44 -4.52
CA THR A 78 4.14 -1.64 -5.43
C THR A 78 2.85 -1.21 -4.75
N ALA A 79 1.90 -0.74 -5.56
CA ALA A 79 0.56 -0.38 -5.09
C ALA A 79 -0.47 -0.97 -6.04
N VAL A 80 -1.47 -1.64 -5.50
CA VAL A 80 -2.59 -2.23 -6.26
C VAL A 80 -3.87 -1.52 -5.86
N VAL A 81 -4.56 -0.93 -6.82
CA VAL A 81 -5.83 -0.24 -6.59
C VAL A 81 -7.00 -1.14 -6.98
N ALA A 82 -7.89 -1.41 -6.04
CA ALA A 82 -9.02 -2.32 -6.24
C ALA A 82 -10.25 -1.89 -5.41
N PRO A 83 -11.47 -2.29 -5.82
CA PRO A 83 -12.63 -2.18 -4.95
C PRO A 83 -12.44 -3.02 -3.68
N VAL A 84 -13.01 -2.57 -2.56
CA VAL A 84 -13.03 -3.35 -1.32
C VAL A 84 -13.93 -4.57 -1.55
N PRO A 85 -13.46 -5.80 -1.30
CA PRO A 85 -14.29 -6.98 -1.49
C PRO A 85 -15.34 -7.10 -0.38
N ASP A 86 -16.53 -7.61 -0.72
CA ASP A 86 -17.68 -7.72 0.20
C ASP A 86 -17.39 -8.51 1.49
N PHE A 87 -16.41 -9.42 1.46
CA PHE A 87 -16.01 -10.20 2.63
C PHE A 87 -15.11 -9.42 3.61
N ALA A 88 -14.50 -8.31 3.20
CA ALA A 88 -13.63 -7.48 4.04
C ALA A 88 -14.44 -6.51 4.91
N LYS A 89 -15.32 -7.08 5.75
CA LYS A 89 -16.27 -6.33 6.59
C LYS A 89 -15.63 -5.24 7.43
N TYR A 90 -14.39 -5.42 7.88
CA TYR A 90 -13.67 -4.44 8.69
C TYR A 90 -13.27 -3.18 7.89
N LEU A 91 -13.04 -3.29 6.57
CA LEU A 91 -12.80 -2.15 5.68
C LEU A 91 -14.11 -1.45 5.35
N LEU A 92 -15.16 -2.22 5.04
CA LEU A 92 -16.51 -1.69 4.81
C LEU A 92 -17.05 -0.95 6.04
N ALA A 93 -16.75 -1.43 7.25
CA ALA A 93 -17.10 -0.75 8.49
C ALA A 93 -16.40 0.62 8.67
N LYS A 94 -15.29 0.87 7.96
CA LYS A 94 -14.67 2.20 7.87
C LYS A 94 -15.35 3.10 6.83
N GLY A 95 -16.25 2.55 6.02
CA GLY A 95 -16.95 3.20 4.93
C GLY A 95 -16.12 3.27 3.65
N TRP A 96 -15.13 2.39 3.49
CA TRP A 96 -14.26 2.37 2.31
C TRP A 96 -14.94 1.63 1.16
N THR A 97 -14.90 2.23 -0.04
CA THR A 97 -15.41 1.62 -1.27
C THR A 97 -14.29 1.07 -2.14
N TYR A 98 -13.13 1.74 -2.13
CA TYR A 98 -11.90 1.31 -2.78
C TYR A 98 -10.75 1.25 -1.78
N MET A 99 -9.73 0.46 -2.11
CA MET A 99 -8.51 0.34 -1.33
C MET A 99 -7.28 0.39 -2.23
N ILE A 100 -6.17 0.86 -1.66
CA ILE A 100 -4.84 0.69 -2.22
C ILE A 100 -4.09 -0.29 -1.33
N GLU A 101 -3.73 -1.45 -1.89
CA GLU A 101 -2.84 -2.40 -1.23
C GLU A 101 -1.40 -2.02 -1.59
N VAL A 102 -0.63 -1.59 -0.60
CA VAL A 102 0.78 -1.25 -0.77
C VAL A 102 1.65 -2.38 -0.24
N GLU A 103 2.56 -2.84 -1.09
CA GLU A 103 3.59 -3.80 -0.75
C GLU A 103 4.97 -3.16 -0.92
N ILE A 104 5.78 -3.22 0.14
CA ILE A 104 7.16 -2.71 0.12
C ILE A 104 8.09 -3.88 0.42
N ALA A 105 8.92 -4.25 -0.54
CA ALA A 105 9.94 -5.28 -0.34
C ALA A 105 11.22 -4.65 0.19
N LEU A 106 11.73 -5.16 1.31
CA LEU A 106 13.02 -4.79 1.86
C LEU A 106 14.14 -5.54 1.13
N ALA A 107 15.34 -4.96 1.16
CA ALA A 107 16.54 -5.59 0.65
C ALA A 107 16.88 -6.85 1.46
N ASP A 108 17.62 -7.78 0.85
CA ASP A 108 18.02 -9.05 1.48
C ASP A 108 19.02 -8.85 2.62
N ARG A 109 19.58 -7.64 2.76
CA ARG A 109 20.42 -7.17 3.86
C ARG A 109 20.09 -5.72 4.14
N THR A 110 19.64 -5.43 5.35
CA THR A 110 19.30 -4.08 5.79
C THR A 110 20.19 -3.66 6.96
N ASP A 111 20.27 -2.36 7.22
CA ASP A 111 20.86 -1.83 8.45
C ASP A 111 19.82 -1.58 9.56
N ILE A 112 18.58 -2.02 9.34
CA ILE A 112 17.48 -1.90 10.29
C ILE A 112 17.75 -2.84 11.47
N PRO A 113 17.77 -2.34 12.72
CA PRO A 113 18.01 -3.19 13.88
C PRO A 113 16.96 -4.29 14.02
N VAL A 114 17.42 -5.49 14.37
CA VAL A 114 16.56 -6.57 14.86
C VAL A 114 16.13 -6.23 16.29
N THR A 115 14.84 -6.41 16.59
CA THR A 115 14.32 -6.23 17.95
C THR A 115 13.49 -7.44 18.37
N GLU A 116 13.27 -7.60 19.67
CA GLU A 116 12.33 -8.61 20.19
C GLU A 116 10.88 -8.35 19.74
N GLU A 117 10.55 -7.09 19.44
CA GLU A 117 9.20 -6.67 19.09
C GLU A 117 8.77 -7.18 17.71
N TYR A 118 9.67 -7.13 16.72
CA TYR A 118 9.33 -7.43 15.32
C TYR A 118 10.33 -8.36 14.60
N GLY A 119 11.43 -8.76 15.23
CA GLY A 119 12.37 -9.74 14.68
C GLY A 119 13.23 -9.20 13.53
N VAL A 120 13.56 -10.08 12.58
CA VAL A 120 14.51 -9.82 11.48
C VAL A 120 13.80 -9.10 10.33
N PRO A 121 14.26 -7.90 9.91
CA PRO A 121 13.63 -7.16 8.81
C PRO A 121 14.14 -7.58 7.41
N ASP A 122 15.29 -8.23 7.31
CA ASP A 122 15.93 -8.57 6.03
C ASP A 122 15.02 -9.41 5.11
N GLY A 123 14.87 -8.97 3.87
CA GLY A 123 14.05 -9.65 2.85
C GLY A 123 12.54 -9.66 3.13
N HIS A 124 12.06 -8.96 4.16
CA HIS A 124 10.64 -8.92 4.46
C HIS A 124 9.85 -8.11 3.42
N HIS A 125 8.63 -8.57 3.16
CA HIS A 125 7.61 -7.80 2.47
C HIS A 125 6.68 -7.16 3.51
N LEU A 126 6.59 -5.83 3.45
CA LEU A 126 5.73 -5.01 4.29
C LEU A 126 4.41 -4.77 3.59
N PHE A 127 3.30 -4.91 4.30
CA PHE A 127 1.96 -4.86 3.72
C PHE A 127 1.08 -3.81 4.40
N TYR A 128 0.52 -2.92 3.59
CA TYR A 128 -0.37 -1.86 4.04
C TYR A 128 -1.65 -1.83 3.20
N THR A 129 -2.77 -1.45 3.82
CA THR A 129 -4.05 -1.24 3.13
C THR A 129 -4.53 0.16 3.43
N LEU A 130 -4.56 1.03 2.42
CA LEU A 130 -4.99 2.41 2.51
C LEU A 130 -6.43 2.53 2.02
N GLY A 131 -7.20 3.43 2.60
CA GLY A 131 -8.52 3.77 2.09
C GLY A 131 -9.02 5.12 2.59
N GLY A 132 -10.01 5.65 1.87
CA GLY A 132 -10.60 6.96 2.11
C GLY A 132 -11.95 6.90 2.83
N GLY A 133 -12.94 7.59 2.28
CA GLY A 133 -14.30 7.60 2.84
C GLY A 133 -14.42 8.32 4.21
N PRO A 134 -15.40 7.94 5.04
CA PRO A 134 -15.69 8.62 6.31
C PRO A 134 -14.60 8.45 7.38
N ASN A 135 -13.85 7.34 7.35
CA ASN A 135 -12.76 7.06 8.29
C ASN A 135 -11.46 6.82 7.51
N PRO A 136 -10.87 7.86 6.91
CA PRO A 136 -9.69 7.74 6.08
C PRO A 136 -8.45 7.34 6.90
N GLY A 137 -7.69 6.40 6.39
CA GLY A 137 -6.53 5.87 7.12
C GLY A 137 -5.89 4.68 6.45
N PHE A 138 -4.98 4.03 7.16
CA PHE A 138 -4.37 2.80 6.68
C PHE A 138 -4.17 1.77 7.77
N PHE A 139 -4.19 0.50 7.35
CA PHE A 139 -3.81 -0.64 8.16
C PHE A 139 -2.40 -1.09 7.82
N ALA A 140 -1.65 -1.56 8.83
CA ALA A 140 -0.40 -2.28 8.65
C ALA A 140 -0.56 -3.73 9.12
N ALA A 141 -0.20 -4.67 8.24
CA ALA A 141 -0.23 -6.09 8.55
C ALA A 141 1.18 -6.58 8.91
N LYS A 142 1.30 -7.43 9.94
CA LYS A 142 2.56 -7.91 10.55
C LYS A 142 3.29 -6.88 11.40
N ASP A 143 4.04 -7.40 12.36
CA ASP A 143 4.77 -6.63 13.37
C ASP A 143 5.83 -5.72 12.74
N VAL A 144 6.62 -6.23 11.78
CA VAL A 144 7.63 -5.43 11.06
C VAL A 144 7.01 -4.25 10.31
N SER A 145 5.86 -4.43 9.67
CA SER A 145 5.19 -3.34 8.94
C SER A 145 4.66 -2.26 9.89
N GLN A 146 4.14 -2.69 11.04
CA GLN A 146 3.67 -1.78 12.09
C GLN A 146 4.85 -0.97 12.65
N ALA A 147 5.93 -1.67 13.07
CA ALA A 147 7.13 -1.05 13.62
C ALA A 147 7.78 -0.05 12.66
N LEU A 148 7.95 -0.41 11.39
CA LEU A 148 8.64 0.44 10.42
C LEU A 148 7.83 1.68 10.00
N CYS A 149 6.50 1.67 10.13
CA CYS A 149 5.70 2.89 10.05
C CYS A 149 5.50 3.58 11.42
N GLY A 150 6.19 3.17 12.48
CA GLY A 150 6.06 3.77 13.82
C GLY A 150 4.69 3.58 14.45
N MET A 151 3.99 2.50 14.09
CA MET A 151 2.72 2.11 14.67
C MET A 151 2.98 1.21 15.87
N PRO A 152 2.09 1.19 16.88
CA PRO A 152 2.18 0.22 17.96
C PRO A 152 2.14 -1.20 17.42
N VAL A 153 3.12 -2.03 17.78
CA VAL A 153 3.14 -3.44 17.36
C VAL A 153 2.15 -4.25 18.17
N ASN A 154 1.35 -5.05 17.48
CA ASN A 154 0.40 -5.96 18.08
C ASN A 154 0.75 -7.41 17.74
N GLN A 155 1.52 -8.03 18.63
CA GLN A 155 1.98 -9.42 18.52
C GLN A 155 0.86 -10.48 18.51
N LYS A 156 -0.41 -10.09 18.65
CA LYS A 156 -1.57 -10.99 18.48
C LYS A 156 -1.99 -11.15 17.01
N GLY A 157 -1.20 -10.62 16.07
CA GLY A 157 -1.50 -10.69 14.64
C GLY A 157 -2.66 -9.80 14.20
N VAL A 158 -3.05 -8.83 15.03
CA VAL A 158 -4.12 -7.88 14.71
C VAL A 158 -3.52 -6.74 13.89
N LYS A 159 -4.21 -6.33 12.82
CA LYS A 159 -3.82 -5.16 12.03
C LYS A 159 -3.93 -3.91 12.89
N ALA A 160 -2.84 -3.16 13.02
CA ALA A 160 -2.90 -1.82 13.59
C ALA A 160 -3.49 -0.85 12.56
N PHE A 161 -4.27 0.13 13.02
CA PHE A 161 -4.87 1.17 12.19
C PHE A 161 -4.31 2.53 12.58
N ARG A 162 -4.02 3.36 11.58
CA ARG A 162 -3.68 4.78 11.77
C ARG A 162 -4.67 5.62 10.98
N ASP A 163 -5.32 6.55 11.67
CA ASP A 163 -6.08 7.62 11.03
C ASP A 163 -5.14 8.50 10.20
N LEU A 164 -5.52 8.75 8.94
CA LEU A 164 -4.77 9.62 8.05
C LEU A 164 -5.77 10.43 7.20
N PRO A 165 -6.24 11.58 7.72
CA PRO A 165 -7.25 12.42 7.04
C PRO A 165 -6.89 12.78 5.60
N ALA A 166 -5.61 12.92 5.27
CA ALA A 166 -5.14 13.18 3.92
C ALA A 166 -5.54 12.11 2.88
N LEU A 167 -5.95 10.91 3.32
CA LEU A 167 -6.48 9.86 2.44
C LEU A 167 -7.95 10.06 2.05
N SER A 168 -8.62 11.12 2.51
CA SER A 168 -9.98 11.47 2.07
C SER A 168 -10.06 11.86 0.59
N VAL A 169 -8.92 11.96 -0.10
CA VAL A 169 -8.83 12.09 -1.56
C VAL A 169 -9.30 10.84 -2.31
N LEU A 170 -9.37 9.70 -1.59
CA LEU A 170 -9.93 8.45 -2.10
C LEU A 170 -11.44 8.39 -1.79
N PRO A 171 -12.24 7.84 -2.72
CA PRO A 171 -13.67 7.58 -2.50
C PRO A 171 -13.95 6.48 -1.47
#